data_AF-A0A966TYR8-F1
#
_entry.id   AF-A0A966TYR8-F1
#
_cell.length_a   1.000
_cell.length_b   1.000
_cell.length_c   1.000
_cell.angle_alpha   90.00
_cell.angle_beta   90.00
_cell.angle_gamma   90.00
#
_symmetry.space_group_name_H-M   'P 1'
#
loop_
_entity.id
_entity.type
_entity.pdbx_description
1 polymer ?
#
loop_
_entity_poly.entity_id
_entity_poly.type
_entity_poly.pdbx_seq_one_letter_code
_entity_poly.pdbx_strand_id
1 'polypeptide(L)'
;GSRVQRVVTELRNEKIDIVQFSDDKRTMIINAMSPAKVSDVIISEDGTQADVIVPDFQLSLAIGRAGINAKLAAQLCGLRLDVKSESEAAGLTVENTAAPTTDAGSPTA
;
A
#
# COMPACT_ATOMS: atom_id res chain seq x y z
N GLY A 1 -11.94 -2.37 27.56
CA GLY A 1 -12.24 -3.12 26.32
C GLY A 1 -13.68 -3.61 26.15
N SER A 2 -14.71 -3.15 26.88
CA SER A 2 -16.10 -3.64 26.66
C SER A 2 -16.94 -2.80 25.67
N ARG A 3 -16.54 -1.55 25.39
CA ARG A 3 -17.26 -0.64 24.48
C ARG A 3 -17.01 -1.00 23.01
N VAL A 4 -15.76 -1.28 22.65
CA VAL A 4 -15.36 -1.68 21.29
C VAL A 4 -15.98 -3.02 20.90
N GLN A 5 -15.96 -4.01 21.80
CA GLN A 5 -16.52 -5.35 21.54
C GLN A 5 -18.02 -5.33 21.16
N ARG A 6 -18.78 -4.37 21.71
CA ARG A 6 -20.22 -4.23 21.47
C ARG A 6 -20.50 -3.74 20.05
N VAL A 7 -19.70 -2.79 19.54
CA VAL A 7 -19.80 -2.28 18.16
C VAL A 7 -19.40 -3.35 17.14
N VAL A 8 -18.37 -4.15 17.44
CA VAL A 8 -17.92 -5.26 16.56
C VAL A 8 -19.01 -6.33 16.38
N THR A 9 -19.82 -6.58 17.41
CA THR A 9 -20.89 -7.60 17.37
C THR A 9 -22.05 -7.18 16.47
N GLU A 10 -22.32 -5.88 16.34
CA GLU A 10 -23.37 -5.33 15.46
C GLU A 10 -22.95 -5.30 13.97
N LEU A 11 -21.64 -5.27 13.69
CA LEU A 11 -21.06 -5.18 12.33
C LEU A 11 -20.79 -6.53 11.65
N ARG A 12 -21.45 -7.62 12.08
CA ARG A 12 -21.41 -8.93 11.40
C ARG A 12 -19.99 -9.47 11.11
N ASN A 13 -19.03 -9.28 12.01
CA ASN A 13 -17.63 -9.72 11.88
C ASN A 13 -16.79 -9.00 10.79
N GLU A 14 -17.14 -7.78 10.39
CA GLU A 14 -16.20 -6.96 9.62
C GLU A 14 -14.92 -6.69 10.44
N LYS A 15 -13.75 -6.76 9.79
CA LYS A 15 -12.45 -6.49 10.43
C LYS A 15 -12.31 -4.98 10.60
N ILE A 16 -12.16 -4.53 11.85
CA ILE A 16 -12.00 -3.12 12.19
C ILE A 16 -10.56 -2.89 12.67
N ASP A 17 -9.86 -1.99 11.99
CA ASP A 17 -8.54 -1.52 12.38
C ASP A 17 -8.65 -0.13 13.02
N ILE A 18 -8.01 0.05 14.18
CA ILE A 18 -8.00 1.31 14.92
C ILE A 18 -6.59 1.89 14.80
N VAL A 19 -6.48 3.08 14.21
CA VAL A 19 -5.22 3.77 13.96
C VAL A 19 -5.21 5.12 14.67
N GLN A 20 -4.02 5.63 15.00
CA GLN A 20 -3.88 6.96 15.60
C GLN A 20 -4.00 8.02 14.51
N PHE A 21 -4.89 8.97 14.71
CA PHE A 21 -4.99 10.14 13.85
C PHE A 21 -3.82 11.09 14.10
N SER A 22 -3.32 11.73 13.04
CA SER A 22 -2.29 12.77 13.09
C SER A 22 -2.59 13.83 12.02
N ASP A 23 -2.32 15.10 12.34
CA ASP A 23 -2.45 16.21 11.37
C ASP A 23 -1.32 16.22 10.33
N ASP A 24 -0.15 15.68 10.69
CA ASP A 24 0.94 15.49 9.74
C ASP A 24 0.61 14.37 8.75
N LYS A 25 0.53 14.71 7.46
CA LYS A 25 0.15 13.77 6.39
C LYS A 25 1.05 12.54 6.35
N ARG A 26 2.36 12.72 6.54
CA ARG A 26 3.32 11.60 6.51
C ARG A 26 3.01 10.60 7.61
N THR A 27 2.86 11.10 8.83
CA THR A 27 2.50 10.31 10.02
C THR A 27 1.14 9.65 9.87
N MET A 28 0.16 10.36 9.30
CA MET A 28 -1.18 9.83 9.05
C MET A 28 -1.15 8.65 8.07
N ILE A 29 -0.38 8.76 6.98
CA ILE A 29 -0.22 7.68 5.98
C ILE A 29 0.43 6.45 6.62
N ILE A 30 1.48 6.64 7.42
CA ILE A 30 2.16 5.55 8.14
C ILE A 30 1.18 4.83 9.06
N ASN A 31 0.37 5.57 9.81
CA ASN A 31 -0.63 4.99 10.71
C ASN A 31 -1.75 4.28 9.95
N ALA A 32 -2.19 4.83 8.82
CA ALA A 32 -3.26 4.26 7.99
C ALA A 32 -2.86 2.94 7.30
N MET A 33 -1.57 2.71 7.08
CA MET A 33 -1.04 1.46 6.51
C MET A 33 -0.97 0.31 7.52
N SER A 34 -1.18 0.57 8.82
CA SER A 34 -1.22 -0.47 9.85
C SER A 34 -2.21 -1.56 9.45
N PRO A 35 -1.83 -2.85 9.42
CA PRO A 35 -0.71 -3.50 10.15
C PRO A 35 0.65 -3.55 9.43
N ALA A 36 0.77 -3.05 8.19
CA ALA A 36 2.03 -3.06 7.46
C ALA A 36 2.99 -1.97 7.97
N LYS A 37 4.29 -2.28 8.01
CA LYS A 37 5.34 -1.33 8.33
C LYS A 37 5.75 -0.60 7.05
N VAL A 38 5.71 0.72 7.13
CA VAL A 38 6.17 1.61 6.07
C VAL A 38 7.62 1.96 6.32
N SER A 39 8.46 1.77 5.32
CA SER A 39 9.87 2.16 5.35
C SER A 39 10.03 3.63 5.04
N ASP A 40 9.32 4.11 4.02
CA ASP A 40 9.37 5.53 3.65
C ASP A 40 8.07 6.01 2.97
N VAL A 41 7.83 7.31 3.01
CA VAL A 41 6.68 7.97 2.39
C VAL A 41 7.16 9.21 1.65
N ILE A 42 6.90 9.24 0.35
CA ILE A 42 7.22 10.35 -0.54
C ILE A 42 5.90 10.98 -0.97
N ILE A 43 5.65 12.21 -0.56
CA ILE A 43 4.44 12.94 -0.93
C ILE A 43 4.77 13.84 -2.11
N SER A 44 3.95 13.80 -3.17
CA SER A 44 4.12 14.67 -4.33
C SER A 44 3.94 16.14 -3.95
N GLU A 45 4.59 17.05 -4.66
CA GLU A 45 4.49 18.51 -4.43
C GLU A 45 3.05 19.02 -4.54
N ASP A 46 2.25 18.42 -5.42
CA ASP A 46 0.83 18.74 -5.59
C ASP A 46 -0.05 18.27 -4.42
N GLY A 47 0.49 17.41 -3.54
CA GLY A 47 -0.21 16.88 -2.37
C GLY A 47 -1.42 15.99 -2.68
N THR A 48 -1.61 15.59 -3.93
CA THR A 48 -2.71 14.74 -4.41
C THR A 48 -2.36 13.25 -4.37
N GLN A 49 -1.07 12.93 -4.34
CA GLN A 49 -0.53 11.58 -4.35
C GLN A 49 0.61 11.43 -3.35
N ALA A 50 0.76 10.23 -2.80
CA ALA A 50 1.93 9.81 -2.07
C ALA A 50 2.34 8.39 -2.46
N ASP A 51 3.63 8.19 -2.60
CA ASP A 51 4.26 6.90 -2.81
C ASP A 51 4.70 6.35 -1.44
N VAL A 52 4.25 5.15 -1.11
CA VAL A 52 4.49 4.46 0.15
C VAL A 52 5.42 3.30 -0.14
N ILE A 53 6.60 3.35 0.45
CA ILE A 53 7.63 2.32 0.29
C ILE A 53 7.51 1.35 1.46
N VAL A 54 7.32 0.08 1.14
CA VAL A 54 7.22 -1.01 2.12
C VAL A 54 8.27 -2.08 1.83
N PRO A 55 8.67 -2.87 2.84
CA PRO A 55 9.55 -4.00 2.59
C PRO A 55 8.88 -5.03 1.65
N ASP A 56 9.66 -5.66 0.76
CA ASP A 56 9.15 -6.60 -0.25
C ASP A 56 8.28 -7.73 0.33
N PHE A 57 8.64 -8.24 1.51
CA PHE A 57 7.90 -9.29 2.19
C PHE A 57 6.54 -8.83 2.76
N GLN A 58 6.30 -7.52 2.85
CA GLN A 58 5.04 -6.93 3.31
C GLN A 58 4.22 -6.27 2.19
N LEU A 59 4.70 -6.25 0.95
CA LEU A 59 3.99 -5.65 -0.18
C LEU A 59 2.55 -6.18 -0.30
N SER A 60 2.38 -7.50 -0.28
CA SER A 60 1.07 -8.16 -0.32
C SER A 60 0.19 -7.82 0.89
N LEU A 61 0.78 -7.62 2.08
CA LEU A 61 0.04 -7.26 3.29
C LEU A 61 -0.44 -5.80 3.23
N ALA A 62 0.44 -4.90 2.77
CA ALA A 62 0.16 -3.47 2.64
C ALA A 62 -0.96 -3.22 1.62
N ILE A 63 -0.91 -3.89 0.46
CA ILE A 63 -1.97 -3.85 -0.55
C ILE A 63 -3.26 -4.47 0.01
N GLY A 64 -3.13 -5.62 0.69
CA GLY A 64 -4.25 -6.37 1.25
C GLY A 64 -5.05 -7.12 0.18
N ARG A 65 -6.05 -7.89 0.61
CA ARG A 65 -6.90 -8.68 -0.30
C ARG A 65 -7.63 -7.76 -1.27
N ALA A 66 -7.42 -7.95 -2.57
CA ALA A 66 -8.01 -7.13 -3.63
C ALA A 66 -7.69 -5.61 -3.52
N GLY A 67 -6.57 -5.24 -2.88
CA GLY A 67 -6.20 -3.84 -2.72
C GLY A 67 -7.06 -3.06 -1.73
N ILE A 68 -7.89 -3.75 -0.92
CA ILE A 68 -8.82 -3.09 0.01
C ILE A 68 -8.07 -2.25 1.03
N ASN A 69 -6.93 -2.73 1.55
CA ASN A 69 -6.21 -2.02 2.60
C ASN A 69 -5.61 -0.70 2.09
N ALA A 70 -4.88 -0.76 0.96
CA ALA A 70 -4.35 0.43 0.31
C ALA A 70 -5.47 1.42 -0.09
N LYS A 71 -6.61 0.92 -0.57
CA LYS A 71 -7.76 1.75 -0.94
C LYS A 71 -8.41 2.43 0.28
N LEU A 72 -8.60 1.71 1.38
CA LEU A 72 -9.17 2.28 2.61
C LEU A 72 -8.25 3.34 3.19
N ALA A 73 -6.93 3.10 3.22
CA ALA A 73 -5.97 4.08 3.67
C ALA A 73 -5.93 5.33 2.76
N ALA A 74 -6.03 5.17 1.45
CA ALA A 74 -6.12 6.29 0.51
C ALA A 74 -7.38 7.13 0.75
N GLN A 75 -8.52 6.47 1.00
CA GLN A 75 -9.77 7.15 1.36
C GLN A 75 -9.68 7.84 2.73
N LEU A 76 -9.03 7.21 3.71
CA LEU A 76 -8.83 7.77 5.05
C LEU A 76 -7.93 9.01 5.03
N CYS A 77 -6.87 8.99 4.21
CA CYS A 77 -5.94 10.11 4.08
C CYS A 77 -6.45 11.19 3.11
N GLY A 78 -7.41 10.87 2.24
CA GLY A 78 -7.95 11.79 1.23
C GLY A 78 -7.00 12.06 0.06
N LEU A 79 -6.04 11.17 -0.20
CA LEU A 79 -5.06 11.29 -1.29
C LEU A 79 -4.81 9.94 -1.95
N ARG A 80 -4.25 9.94 -3.17
CA ARG A 80 -3.90 8.70 -3.87
C ARG A 80 -2.64 8.09 -3.25
N LEU A 81 -2.71 6.83 -2.84
CA LEU A 81 -1.56 6.11 -2.31
C LEU A 81 -1.12 5.06 -3.33
N ASP A 82 0.15 5.10 -3.71
CA ASP A 82 0.80 4.07 -4.52
C ASP A 82 1.76 3.29 -3.61
N VAL A 83 1.66 1.96 -3.58
CA VAL A 83 2.45 1.12 -2.67
C VAL A 83 3.51 0.41 -3.49
N LYS A 84 4.79 0.67 -3.18
CA LYS A 84 5.96 0.13 -3.88
C LYS A 84 6.83 -0.64 -2.91
N SER A 85 7.53 -1.66 -3.41
CA SER A 85 8.52 -2.34 -2.59
C SER A 85 9.83 -1.55 -2.50
N GLU A 86 10.64 -1.79 -1.47
CA GLU A 86 11.99 -1.23 -1.36
C GLU A 86 12.85 -1.56 -2.59
N SER A 87 12.72 -2.78 -3.12
CA SER A 87 13.43 -3.21 -4.33
C SER A 87 12.98 -2.42 -5.58
N GLU A 88 11.68 -2.16 -5.73
CA GLU A 88 11.14 -1.33 -6.83
C GLU A 88 11.57 0.13 -6.70
N ALA A 89 11.57 0.66 -5.47
CA ALA A 89 12.00 2.03 -5.20
C ALA A 89 13.50 2.22 -5.46
N ALA A 90 14.34 1.23 -5.09
CA ALA A 90 15.78 1.24 -5.38
C ALA A 90 16.09 1.05 -6.88
N GLY A 91 15.27 0.25 -7.57
CA GLY A 91 15.37 0.03 -9.02
C GLY A 91 15.04 1.27 -9.86
N LEU A 92 14.35 2.28 -9.30
CA LEU A 92 14.05 3.52 -10.03
C LEU A 92 15.30 4.33 -10.41
N THR A 93 16.46 4.05 -9.80
CA THR A 93 17.77 4.61 -10.18
C THR A 93 18.57 3.78 -11.18
N VAL A 94 18.12 2.58 -11.57
CA VAL A 94 18.81 1.74 -12.57
C VAL A 94 17.79 1.26 -13.60
N GLU A 95 17.80 1.94 -14.74
CA GLU A 95 17.30 1.51 -16.06
C GLU A 95 16.44 0.25 -16.06
N ASN A 96 15.13 0.41 -16.19
CA ASN A 96 14.30 -0.64 -16.76
C ASN A 96 14.51 -0.69 -18.29
N THR A 97 15.75 -1.00 -18.70
CA THR A 97 16.08 -1.52 -20.03
C THR A 97 16.11 -3.04 -19.91
N ALA A 98 14.93 -3.63 -19.75
CA ALA A 98 14.70 -5.02 -20.12
C ALA A 98 13.68 -5.00 -21.26
N ALA A 99 14.22 -4.75 -22.46
CA ALA A 99 13.51 -4.83 -23.74
C ALA A 99 12.99 -6.27 -24.01
N PRO A 100 12.01 -6.43 -24.91
CA PRO A 100 11.28 -7.66 -25.17
C PRO A 100 12.10 -8.63 -26.04
N THR A 101 11.78 -9.93 -26.02
CA THR A 101 12.06 -11.02 -27.01
C THR A 101 11.95 -12.34 -26.23
N THR A 102 11.02 -13.25 -26.53
CA THR A 102 11.10 -14.10 -27.72
C THR A 102 9.71 -14.70 -28.03
N ASP A 103 9.13 -14.26 -29.13
CA ASP A 103 8.34 -15.15 -29.99
C ASP A 103 9.33 -16.09 -30.68
N ALA A 104 9.14 -17.39 -30.50
CA ALA A 104 9.67 -18.40 -31.39
C ALA A 104 8.59 -19.48 -31.55
N GLY A 105 7.71 -19.23 -32.51
CA GLY A 105 6.93 -20.29 -33.15
C GLY A 105 7.81 -21.51 -33.45
N SER A 106 7.30 -22.68 -33.12
CA SER A 106 7.87 -23.95 -33.55
C SER A 106 7.34 -24.27 -34.95
N PRO A 107 8.20 -24.36 -35.99
CA PRO A 107 7.83 -25.01 -37.22
C PRO A 107 8.19 -26.51 -37.16
N THR A 108 7.22 -27.33 -37.58
CA THR A 108 7.36 -28.53 -38.45
C THR A 108 8.25 -29.71 -38.02
N ALA A 109 7.62 -30.88 -37.86
CA ALA A 109 7.75 -32.02 -38.79
C ALA A 109 6.62 -33.04 -38.55
#